data_AF-A0A7L0B1A2-F1
#
_entry.id   AF-A0A7L0B1A2-F1
#
_cell.length_a   1.000
_cell.length_b   1.000
_cell.length_c   1.000
_cell.angle_alpha   90.00
_cell.angle_beta   90.00
_cell.angle_gamma   90.00
#
_symmetry.space_group_name_H-M   'P 1'
#
loop_
_entity.id
_entity.type
_entity.pdbx_description
1 polymer ?
#
loop_
_entity_poly.entity_id
_entity_poly.type
_entity_poly.pdbx_seq_one_letter_code
_entity_poly.pdbx_strand_id
1 'polypeptide(L)'
;MSSPEIASLSWGQMKVKGCSTTYKDCKVWPGGSRTWDWRETGTNHSPGVQPADLEEVVKKGVKTVVIGRGMSEALQVPPSTVDYLKKNGIDVLVLQTEKAVEEYNALAAQGVKVGGVFHSTC
;
A
#
# COMPACT_ATOMS: atom_id res chain seq x y z
N MET A 1 -8.73 14.43 6.41
CA MET A 1 -8.93 13.09 7.02
C MET A 1 -7.56 12.48 7.30
N SER A 2 -7.43 11.69 8.36
CA SER A 2 -6.18 10.99 8.73
C SER A 2 -6.02 9.68 7.97
N SER A 3 -4.80 9.17 7.87
CA SER A 3 -4.53 7.81 7.38
C SER A 3 -5.01 6.78 8.42
N PRO A 4 -5.84 5.81 8.04
CA PRO A 4 -6.37 4.83 8.99
C PRO A 4 -5.31 3.80 9.36
N GLU A 5 -5.26 3.40 10.62
CA GLU A 5 -4.38 2.32 11.10
C GLU A 5 -4.72 0.96 10.44
N ILE A 6 -3.71 0.21 10.02
CA ILE A 6 -3.85 -1.20 9.68
C ILE A 6 -3.89 -1.98 10.98
N ALA A 7 -5.08 -2.42 11.39
CA ALA A 7 -5.36 -2.97 12.71
C ALA A 7 -4.87 -4.42 12.88
N SER A 8 -4.76 -5.18 11.79
CA SER A 8 -4.23 -6.54 11.82
C SER A 8 -3.78 -7.00 10.44
N LEU A 9 -2.73 -7.82 10.42
CA LEU A 9 -2.19 -8.51 9.26
C LEU A 9 -1.99 -9.99 9.62
N SER A 10 -2.39 -10.88 8.73
CA SER A 10 -2.02 -12.29 8.71
C SER A 10 -2.00 -12.80 7.27
N TRP A 11 -1.60 -14.06 7.06
CA TRP A 11 -1.50 -14.61 5.71
C TRP A 11 -2.84 -14.56 4.96
N GLY A 12 -2.88 -13.79 3.87
CA GLY A 12 -4.09 -13.64 3.05
C GLY A 12 -5.21 -12.83 3.70
N GLN A 13 -4.93 -12.10 4.79
CA GLN A 13 -5.94 -11.33 5.51
C GLN A 13 -5.39 -10.04 6.10
N MET A 14 -6.09 -8.93 5.86
CA MET A 14 -5.81 -7.61 6.41
C MET A 14 -7.09 -6.92 6.90
N LYS A 15 -6.99 -6.15 7.98
CA LYS A 15 -8.08 -5.29 8.48
C LYS A 15 -7.59 -3.88 8.71
N VAL A 16 -8.42 -2.90 8.35
CA VAL A 16 -8.14 -1.48 8.53
C VAL A 16 -9.13 -0.89 9.52
N LYS A 17 -8.64 -0.12 10.48
CA LYS A 17 -9.46 0.48 11.54
C LYS A 17 -10.52 1.40 10.96
N GLY A 18 -11.76 1.25 11.44
CA GLY A 18 -12.90 2.00 10.93
C GLY A 18 -13.49 1.47 9.61
N CYS A 19 -12.97 0.36 9.08
CA CYS A 19 -13.56 -0.35 7.95
C CYS A 19 -14.13 -1.70 8.39
N SER A 20 -15.34 -2.04 7.95
CA SER A 20 -15.97 -3.34 8.20
C SER A 20 -15.45 -4.46 7.28
N THR A 21 -14.80 -4.09 6.18
CA THR A 21 -14.28 -5.04 5.20
C THR A 21 -13.00 -5.69 5.69
N THR A 22 -12.95 -7.02 5.59
CA THR A 22 -11.70 -7.77 5.68
C THR A 22 -11.15 -7.96 4.28
N TYR A 23 -9.89 -7.61 4.07
CA TYR A 23 -9.23 -7.65 2.76
C TYR A 23 -8.31 -8.86 2.67
N LYS A 24 -8.07 -9.36 1.46
CA LYS A 24 -6.86 -10.15 1.18
C LYS A 24 -5.68 -9.20 1.06
N ASP A 25 -5.71 -8.37 0.02
CA ASP A 25 -4.76 -7.29 -0.23
C ASP A 25 -5.53 -5.97 -0.20
N CYS A 26 -4.89 -4.90 0.26
CA CYS A 26 -5.57 -3.61 0.37
C CYS A 26 -4.73 -2.43 -0.10
N LYS A 27 -5.45 -1.39 -0.51
CA LYS A 27 -4.96 -0.04 -0.70
C LYS A 27 -5.50 0.82 0.43
N VAL A 28 -4.68 1.72 0.97
CA VAL A 28 -5.03 2.61 2.09
C VAL A 28 -4.55 4.03 1.82
N TRP A 29 -5.28 5.02 2.31
CA TRP A 29 -4.97 6.45 2.14
C TRP A 29 -5.66 7.30 3.21
N PRO A 30 -5.32 8.60 3.34
CA PRO A 30 -6.03 9.51 4.23
C PRO A 30 -7.55 9.51 3.99
N GLY A 31 -8.30 8.98 4.96
CA GLY A 31 -9.76 8.89 4.92
C GLY A 31 -10.35 7.59 4.38
N GLY A 32 -9.57 6.56 4.06
CA GLY A 32 -10.17 5.26 3.75
C GLY A 32 -9.23 4.17 3.24
N SER A 33 -9.86 3.09 2.82
CA SER A 33 -9.22 1.89 2.31
C SER A 33 -10.11 1.18 1.30
N ARG A 34 -9.51 0.34 0.46
CA ARG A 34 -10.21 -0.50 -0.52
C ARG A 34 -9.43 -1.79 -0.75
N THR A 35 -10.11 -2.83 -1.21
CA THR A 35 -9.48 -4.03 -1.77
C THR A 35 -8.50 -3.66 -2.88
N TRP A 36 -7.31 -4.24 -2.85
CA TRP A 36 -6.39 -4.21 -3.98
C TRP A 36 -6.61 -5.46 -4.83
N ASP A 37 -7.25 -5.28 -5.98
CA ASP A 37 -7.48 -6.35 -6.95
C ASP A 37 -6.54 -6.16 -8.15
N TRP A 38 -5.57 -7.07 -8.28
CA TRP A 38 -4.55 -7.01 -9.32
C TRP A 38 -5.13 -7.11 -10.75
N ARG A 39 -6.35 -7.67 -10.88
CA ARG A 39 -7.05 -7.77 -12.18
C ARG A 39 -7.44 -6.41 -12.74
N GLU A 40 -7.53 -5.38 -11.91
CA GLU A 40 -7.87 -4.01 -12.35
C GLU A 40 -6.72 -3.34 -13.14
N THR A 41 -5.49 -3.79 -12.93
CA THR A 41 -4.27 -3.12 -13.42
C THR A 41 -3.32 -4.05 -14.16
N GLY A 42 -3.60 -5.36 -14.19
CA GLY A 42 -2.73 -6.36 -14.79
C GLY A 42 -1.51 -6.70 -13.95
N THR A 43 -1.54 -6.36 -12.66
CA THR A 43 -0.45 -6.68 -11.72
C THR A 43 -0.29 -8.18 -11.56
N ASN A 44 0.96 -8.62 -11.55
CA ASN A 44 1.40 -9.98 -11.28
C ASN A 44 2.73 -9.88 -10.53
N HIS A 45 3.26 -10.99 -10.00
CA HIS A 45 4.57 -11.00 -9.36
C HIS A 45 5.67 -10.41 -10.24
N SER A 46 5.60 -10.66 -11.54
CA SER A 46 6.41 -9.99 -12.57
C SER A 46 5.47 -9.53 -13.70
N PRO A 47 5.52 -8.25 -14.12
CA PRO A 47 6.54 -7.24 -13.82
C PRO A 47 6.41 -6.56 -12.44
N GLY A 48 5.36 -6.86 -11.67
CA GLY A 48 5.18 -6.31 -10.32
C GLY A 48 4.10 -5.24 -10.22
N VAL A 49 4.17 -4.46 -9.15
CA VAL A 49 3.26 -3.33 -8.86
C VAL A 49 3.29 -2.29 -9.98
N GLN A 50 2.14 -1.95 -10.53
CA GLN A 50 2.01 -0.98 -11.62
C GLN A 50 1.76 0.45 -11.09
N PRO A 51 2.14 1.51 -11.83
CA PRO A 51 1.73 2.88 -11.50
C PRO A 51 0.21 3.01 -11.32
N ALA A 52 -0.57 2.27 -12.14
CA ALA A 52 -2.02 2.22 -12.08
C ALA A 52 -2.57 1.69 -10.74
N ASP A 53 -1.82 0.85 -10.02
CA ASP A 53 -2.22 0.41 -8.68
C ASP A 53 -2.28 1.58 -7.70
N LEU A 54 -1.39 2.56 -7.90
CA LEU A 54 -1.12 3.66 -6.98
C LEU A 54 -1.81 4.96 -7.37
N GLU A 55 -2.29 5.11 -8.60
CA GLU A 55 -2.97 6.33 -9.05
C GLU A 55 -4.08 6.79 -8.10
N GLU A 56 -4.90 5.86 -7.61
CA GLU A 56 -5.98 6.20 -6.69
C GLU A 56 -5.45 6.70 -5.35
N VAL A 57 -4.34 6.15 -4.85
CA VAL A 57 -3.68 6.56 -3.61
C VAL A 57 -3.06 7.94 -3.78
N VAL A 58 -2.38 8.18 -4.91
CA VAL A 58 -1.76 9.47 -5.27
C VAL A 58 -2.83 10.58 -5.34
N LYS A 59 -3.97 10.31 -5.99
CA LYS A 59 -5.10 11.25 -6.11
C LYS A 59 -5.71 11.66 -4.76
N LYS A 60 -5.42 10.94 -3.67
CA LYS A 60 -5.87 11.27 -2.30
C LYS A 60 -4.94 12.23 -1.55
N GLY A 61 -3.85 12.69 -2.18
CA GLY A 61 -2.98 13.73 -1.65
C GLY A 61 -2.06 13.25 -0.52
N VAL A 62 -1.47 12.07 -0.71
CA VAL A 62 -0.46 11.49 0.19
C VAL A 62 0.89 12.18 0.03
N LYS A 63 1.69 12.21 1.09
CA LYS A 63 3.09 12.65 1.07
C LYS A 63 4.06 11.47 0.96
N THR A 64 3.66 10.32 1.50
CA THR A 64 4.46 9.11 1.54
C THR A 64 3.60 7.93 1.12
N VAL A 65 4.18 7.05 0.31
CA VAL A 65 3.59 5.78 -0.09
C VAL A 65 4.45 4.63 0.42
N VAL A 66 3.81 3.69 1.12
CA VAL A 66 4.42 2.43 1.53
C VAL A 66 3.89 1.30 0.64
N ILE A 67 4.80 0.50 0.09
CA ILE A 67 4.50 -0.66 -0.75
C ILE A 67 4.92 -1.92 0.01
N GLY A 68 3.94 -2.67 0.51
CA GLY A 68 4.13 -4.01 1.07
C GLY A 68 4.18 -5.04 -0.03
N ARG A 69 5.38 -5.53 -0.36
CA ARG A 69 5.65 -6.39 -1.54
C ARG A 69 5.54 -7.90 -1.27
N GLY A 70 4.71 -8.28 -0.31
CA GLY A 70 4.50 -9.66 0.09
C GLY A 70 5.35 -10.08 1.29
N MET A 71 4.94 -11.19 1.90
CA MET A 71 5.58 -11.82 3.06
C MET A 71 6.99 -12.31 2.74
N SER A 72 7.22 -12.73 1.49
CA SER A 72 8.53 -13.21 0.99
C SER A 72 9.13 -12.30 -0.10
N GLU A 73 8.63 -11.08 -0.24
CA GLU A 73 9.11 -10.08 -1.23
C GLU A 73 9.06 -10.53 -2.71
N ALA A 74 8.28 -11.55 -3.05
CA ALA A 74 8.27 -12.12 -4.40
C ALA A 74 7.57 -11.20 -5.42
N LEU A 75 6.61 -10.37 -4.97
CA LEU A 75 6.02 -9.33 -5.80
C LEU A 75 7.08 -8.27 -6.14
N GLN A 76 7.36 -8.06 -7.42
CA GLN A 76 8.32 -7.06 -7.85
C GLN A 76 7.75 -5.63 -7.72
N VAL A 77 8.65 -4.67 -7.59
CA VAL A 77 8.32 -3.24 -7.69
C VAL A 77 9.24 -2.65 -8.74
N PRO A 78 8.77 -2.45 -9.98
CA PRO A 78 9.61 -1.97 -11.06
C PRO A 78 10.04 -0.51 -10.80
N PRO A 79 11.24 -0.11 -11.27
CA PRO A 79 11.73 1.27 -11.12
C PRO A 79 10.75 2.32 -11.67
N SER A 80 10.03 2.00 -12.75
CA SER A 80 9.00 2.88 -13.35
C SER A 80 7.90 3.26 -12.35
N THR A 81 7.52 2.37 -11.45
CA THR A 81 6.52 2.62 -10.39
C THR A 81 7.07 3.55 -9.31
N VAL A 82 8.33 3.35 -8.91
CA VAL A 82 9.01 4.24 -7.96
C VAL A 82 9.22 5.64 -8.56
N ASP A 83 9.64 5.71 -9.82
CA ASP A 83 9.86 6.96 -10.54
C ASP A 83 8.55 7.72 -10.75
N TYR A 84 7.45 7.02 -11.02
CA TYR A 84 6.12 7.62 -11.08
C TYR A 84 5.77 8.34 -9.77
N LEU A 85 5.95 7.70 -8.62
CA LEU A 85 5.69 8.32 -7.32
C LEU A 85 6.62 9.50 -7.05
N LYS A 86 7.92 9.35 -7.31
CA LYS A 86 8.91 10.43 -7.12
C LYS A 86 8.63 11.65 -8.00
N LYS A 87 8.22 11.45 -9.25
CA LYS A 87 7.80 12.53 -10.16
C LYS A 87 6.58 13.30 -9.65
N ASN A 88 5.74 12.66 -8.83
CA ASN A 88 4.62 13.30 -8.14
C ASN A 88 5.01 13.91 -6.77
N GLY A 89 6.31 13.97 -6.44
CA GLY A 89 6.80 14.53 -5.19
C GLY A 89 6.47 13.68 -3.95
N ILE A 90 6.33 12.37 -4.13
CA ILE A 90 5.94 11.42 -3.08
C ILE A 90 7.15 10.60 -2.64
N ASP A 91 7.36 10.52 -1.32
CA ASP A 91 8.35 9.64 -0.73
C ASP A 91 7.88 8.18 -0.81
N VAL A 92 8.80 7.26 -1.12
CA VAL A 92 8.45 5.86 -1.38
C VAL A 92 9.24 4.93 -0.46
N LEU A 93 8.53 4.02 0.21
CA LEU A 93 9.10 2.95 1.00
C LEU A 93 8.64 1.62 0.42
N VAL A 94 9.59 0.77 0.03
CA VAL A 94 9.32 -0.57 -0.52
C VAL A 94 9.88 -1.59 0.46
N LEU A 95 9.00 -2.38 1.07
CA LEU A 95 9.34 -3.23 2.21
C LEU A 95 8.58 -4.57 2.15
N GLN A 96 9.13 -5.60 2.78
CA GLN A 96 8.37 -6.80 3.17
C GLN A 96 7.12 -6.38 3.97
N THR A 97 5.99 -7.08 3.76
CA THR A 97 4.66 -6.57 4.19
C THR A 97 4.51 -6.34 5.69
N GLU A 98 5.13 -7.13 6.57
CA GLU A 98 5.04 -6.90 8.02
C GLU A 98 5.74 -5.58 8.40
N LYS A 99 6.97 -5.39 7.91
CA LYS A 99 7.72 -4.13 8.08
C LYS A 99 6.99 -2.94 7.44
N ALA A 100 6.37 -3.16 6.28
CA ALA A 100 5.57 -2.15 5.60
C ALA A 100 4.39 -1.70 6.47
N VAL A 101 3.69 -2.63 7.12
CA VAL A 101 2.57 -2.32 8.00
C VAL A 101 3.03 -1.57 9.26
N GLU A 102 4.14 -2.00 9.87
CA GLU A 102 4.74 -1.31 11.02
C GLU A 102 5.11 0.15 10.68
N GLU A 103 5.82 0.35 9.58
CA GLU A 103 6.27 1.67 9.13
C GLU A 103 5.08 2.56 8.73
N TYR A 104 4.10 2.00 8.02
CA TYR A 104 2.87 2.70 7.69
C TYR A 104 2.13 3.19 8.94
N ASN A 105 1.95 2.32 9.95
CA ASN A 105 1.27 2.66 11.18
C ASN A 105 2.05 3.70 11.99
N ALA A 106 3.38 3.62 12.03
CA ALA A 106 4.23 4.62 12.68
C ALA A 106 4.07 6.01 12.03
N LEU A 107 4.07 6.08 10.70
CA LEU A 107 3.85 7.33 9.96
C LEU A 107 2.43 7.87 10.17
N ALA A 108 1.42 7.00 10.14
CA ALA A 108 0.03 7.38 10.38
C ALA A 108 -0.17 7.95 11.79
N ALA A 109 0.45 7.33 12.81
CA ALA A 109 0.40 7.81 14.20
C ALA A 109 1.06 9.18 14.39
N GLN A 110 2.09 9.50 13.59
CA GLN A 110 2.73 10.82 13.56
C GLN A 110 1.91 11.88 12.79
N GLY A 111 0.74 11.50 12.23
CA GLY A 111 -0.11 12.41 11.45
C GLY A 111 0.39 12.66 10.03
N VAL A 112 1.35 11.87 9.54
CA VAL A 112 1.78 11.92 8.14
C VAL A 112 0.62 11.49 7.26
N LYS A 113 0.43 12.18 6.13
CA LYS A 113 -0.52 11.77 5.08
C LYS A 113 0.07 10.59 4.31
N VAL A 114 0.11 9.42 4.95
CA VAL A 114 0.66 8.18 4.38
C VAL A 114 -0.44 7.38 3.67
N GLY A 115 -0.12 6.84 2.50
CA GLY A 115 -0.94 5.83 1.82
C GLY A 115 -0.10 4.62 1.47
N GLY A 116 -0.71 3.63 0.85
CA GLY A 116 0.02 2.44 0.44
C GLY A 116 -0.82 1.37 -0.21
N VAL A 117 -0.12 0.35 -0.70
CA VAL A 117 -0.68 -0.90 -1.21
C VAL A 117 0.06 -2.06 -0.53
N PHE A 118 -0.67 -3.08 -0.11
CA PHE A 118 -0.14 -4.15 0.72
C PHE A 118 -0.60 -5.50 0.20
N HIS A 119 0.37 -6.35 -0.15
CA HIS A 119 0.17 -7.74 -0.51
C HIS A 119 0.39 -8.65 0.70
N SER A 120 -0.59 -9.43 1.12
CA SER A 120 -0.55 -10.21 2.38
C SER A 120 -0.12 -11.66 2.23
N THR A 121 0.30 -12.08 1.02
CA THR A 121 0.86 -13.41 0.76
C THR A 121 2.26 -13.27 0.16
N CYS A 122 2.78 -14.25 -0.58
CA CYS A 122 4.07 -14.14 -1.28
C CYS A 122 3.90 -13.51 -2.64
#